data_AF-A0A814S1Z9-F1
#
_entry.id   AF-A0A814S1Z9-F1
#
_cell.length_a   1.000
_cell.length_b   1.000
_cell.length_c   1.000
_cell.angle_alpha   90.00
_cell.angle_beta   90.00
_cell.angle_gamma   90.00
#
_symmetry.space_group_name_H-M   'P 1'
#
loop_
_entity.id
_entity.type
_entity.pdbx_description
1 polymer ?
#
loop_
_entity_poly.entity_id
_entity_poly.type
_entity_poly.pdbx_seq_one_letter_code
_entity_poly.pdbx_strand_id
1 'polypeptide(L)'
;SLQYDSWWYGAQKGFRQGCFEWNGNKPSDRFPQTLEYVYKKTGLPITAHNKFWDIKTVYAKEYGGSYNFVIDSFTGKSLPDDQKFWDDLFLNGTKWGLKTYEQDWMNHQNLDLTPLMTDISLGRRWLNQMGNAAAKFNLTLQYCMSLSRHVLQSLENDAVTQIRVTNDYATNWDYGGEQWRLGVSSILSSAVGLMPFKDVYWTTPDQPDNPYGPRVINPNTELDSVVSILTAGPVGPGDRMGEYMNRTLIMRSCNNEGLLLKPSKPVTA
;
A
#
# COMPACT_ATOMS: atom_id res chain seq x y z
N SER A 1 -12.61 4.69 1.70
CA SER A 1 -11.92 4.98 0.43
C SER A 1 -12.06 3.76 -0.48
N LEU A 2 -11.75 3.90 -1.77
CA LEU A 2 -11.46 2.77 -2.66
C LEU A 2 -9.95 2.65 -2.80
N GLN A 3 -9.40 1.44 -2.63
CA GLN A 3 -7.97 1.18 -2.78
C GLN A 3 -7.68 0.61 -4.16
N TYR A 4 -6.71 1.20 -4.85
CA TYR A 4 -6.20 0.72 -6.13
C TYR A 4 -4.77 0.24 -5.92
N ASP A 5 -4.57 -1.06 -6.10
CA ASP A 5 -3.31 -1.76 -5.85
C ASP A 5 -2.33 -1.61 -7.03
N SER A 6 -1.52 -2.62 -7.33
CA SER A 6 -0.60 -2.61 -8.45
C SER A 6 -1.31 -2.42 -9.79
N TRP A 7 -0.57 -1.86 -10.77
CA TRP A 7 -0.92 -1.85 -12.20
C TRP A 7 -2.02 -0.89 -12.69
N TRP A 8 -2.59 -0.02 -11.84
CA TRP A 8 -3.40 1.09 -12.35
C TRP A 8 -2.54 2.21 -12.97
N TYR A 9 -1.27 2.30 -12.55
CA TYR A 9 -0.28 3.26 -13.05
C TYR A 9 0.72 2.61 -14.01
N GLY A 10 1.54 3.45 -14.66
CA GLY A 10 2.59 3.01 -15.57
C GLY A 10 3.69 2.26 -14.83
N ALA A 11 3.72 0.94 -15.00
CA ALA A 11 4.87 0.09 -14.71
C ALA A 11 5.38 -0.49 -16.02
N GLN A 12 6.71 -0.48 -16.24
CA GLN A 12 7.25 -1.00 -17.51
C GLN A 12 6.98 -2.50 -17.63
N LYS A 13 6.51 -2.94 -18.82
CA LYS A 13 6.63 -4.34 -19.23
C LYS A 13 8.12 -4.62 -19.48
N GLY A 14 8.73 -5.53 -18.74
CA GLY A 14 10.15 -5.88 -18.91
C GLY A 14 10.93 -5.91 -17.60
N PHE A 15 12.25 -5.82 -17.71
CA PHE A 15 13.26 -6.42 -16.82
C PHE A 15 13.01 -6.30 -15.31
N ARG A 16 12.34 -5.24 -14.82
CA ARG A 16 12.15 -5.06 -13.36
C ARG A 16 10.79 -4.56 -12.87
N GLN A 17 9.79 -4.34 -13.74
CA GLN A 17 8.38 -4.06 -13.34
C GLN A 17 8.17 -2.97 -12.27
N GLY A 18 9.11 -2.03 -12.12
CA GLY A 18 9.01 -0.94 -11.13
C GLY A 18 8.04 0.15 -11.56
N CYS A 19 7.80 1.11 -10.67
CA CYS A 19 7.01 2.29 -10.99
C CYS A 19 7.77 3.19 -11.97
N PHE A 20 7.25 3.27 -13.19
CA PHE A 20 7.80 4.10 -14.26
C PHE A 20 7.15 5.48 -14.29
N GLU A 21 5.82 5.51 -14.18
CA GLU A 21 5.01 6.72 -14.11
C GLU A 21 3.83 6.48 -13.16
N TRP A 22 3.74 7.27 -12.11
CA TRP A 22 2.66 7.21 -11.12
C TRP A 22 1.67 8.34 -11.35
N ASN A 23 0.65 8.12 -12.18
CA ASN A 23 -0.28 9.17 -12.61
C ASN A 23 -1.72 8.68 -12.74
N GLY A 24 -2.56 9.03 -11.77
CA GLY A 24 -3.98 8.62 -11.73
C GLY A 24 -4.85 9.26 -12.80
N ASN A 25 -4.35 10.29 -13.47
CA ASN A 25 -5.05 10.99 -14.55
C ASN A 25 -4.73 10.44 -15.94
N LYS A 26 -3.95 9.36 -16.03
CA LYS A 26 -3.60 8.73 -17.28
C LYS A 26 -4.29 7.37 -17.40
N PRO A 27 -5.16 7.17 -18.40
CA PRO A 27 -5.74 5.85 -18.65
C PRO A 27 -4.66 4.87 -19.12
N SER A 28 -4.92 3.58 -18.92
CA SER A 28 -4.09 2.47 -19.42
C SER A 28 -4.96 1.37 -20.00
N ASP A 29 -4.37 0.43 -20.75
CA ASP A 29 -5.09 -0.74 -21.28
C ASP A 29 -5.77 -1.57 -20.18
N ARG A 30 -5.23 -1.55 -18.95
CA ARG A 30 -5.77 -2.28 -17.79
C ARG A 30 -6.77 -1.45 -16.98
N PHE A 31 -6.69 -0.13 -17.09
CA PHE A 31 -7.54 0.81 -16.38
C PHE A 31 -7.92 1.95 -17.35
N PRO A 32 -8.94 1.73 -18.21
CA PRO A 32 -9.24 2.63 -19.34
C PRO A 32 -9.87 3.96 -18.91
N GLN A 33 -10.31 4.06 -17.65
CA GLN A 33 -10.77 5.29 -17.03
C GLN A 33 -9.66 5.87 -16.14
N THR A 34 -9.71 7.17 -15.85
CA THR A 34 -8.78 7.77 -14.88
C THR A 34 -9.28 7.56 -13.46
N LEU A 35 -8.38 7.58 -12.48
CA LEU A 35 -8.76 7.63 -11.07
C LEU A 35 -9.57 8.90 -10.76
N GLU A 36 -9.31 10.02 -11.45
CA GLU A 36 -10.13 11.22 -11.34
C GLU A 36 -11.58 10.97 -11.77
N TYR A 37 -11.79 10.23 -12.87
CA TYR A 37 -13.13 9.87 -13.31
C TYR A 37 -13.85 9.05 -12.23
N VAL A 38 -13.18 8.04 -11.66
CA VAL A 38 -13.81 7.20 -10.62
C VAL A 38 -14.09 7.99 -9.35
N TYR A 39 -13.16 8.85 -8.92
CA TYR A 39 -13.36 9.74 -7.79
C TYR A 39 -14.58 10.65 -8.00
N LYS A 40 -14.68 11.32 -9.15
CA LYS A 40 -15.82 12.18 -9.48
C LYS A 40 -17.14 11.40 -9.57
N LYS A 41 -17.10 10.15 -10.04
CA LYS A 41 -18.29 9.32 -10.22
C LYS A 41 -18.81 8.74 -8.90
N THR A 42 -17.92 8.40 -7.97
CA THR A 42 -18.26 7.70 -6.73
C THR A 42 -18.28 8.61 -5.50
N GLY A 43 -17.54 9.72 -5.52
CA GLY A 43 -17.29 10.56 -4.36
C GLY A 43 -16.40 9.91 -3.30
N LEU A 44 -15.88 8.70 -3.55
CA LEU A 44 -15.09 7.94 -2.59
C LEU A 44 -13.60 8.34 -2.68
N PRO A 45 -12.96 8.73 -1.57
CA PRO A 45 -11.53 9.03 -1.58
C PRO A 45 -10.70 7.83 -2.03
N ILE A 46 -9.51 8.09 -2.58
CA ILE A 46 -8.66 7.07 -3.17
C ILE A 46 -7.48 6.73 -2.24
N THR A 47 -7.29 5.43 -1.99
CA THR A 47 -6.02 4.88 -1.50
C THR A 47 -5.29 4.31 -2.71
N ALA A 48 -4.01 4.65 -2.89
CA ALA A 48 -3.30 4.26 -4.10
C ALA A 48 -1.90 3.73 -3.77
N HIS A 49 -1.66 2.52 -4.27
CA HIS A 49 -0.41 1.79 -4.09
C HIS A 49 0.70 2.28 -5.02
N ASN A 50 1.94 2.15 -4.57
CA ASN A 50 3.16 2.25 -5.36
C ASN A 50 4.18 1.17 -4.97
N LYS A 51 4.89 0.61 -5.95
CA LYS A 51 6.03 -0.31 -5.74
C LYS A 51 7.33 0.47 -5.50
N PHE A 52 8.46 -0.22 -5.61
CA PHE A 52 9.75 0.40 -5.86
C PHE A 52 9.77 1.18 -7.19
N TRP A 53 10.65 2.18 -7.29
CA TRP A 53 10.78 3.02 -8.48
C TRP A 53 11.67 2.36 -9.53
N ASP A 54 11.22 2.39 -10.78
CA ASP A 54 12.00 1.89 -11.92
C ASP A 54 13.18 2.83 -12.20
N ILE A 55 14.33 2.28 -12.58
CA ILE A 55 15.49 3.10 -12.96
C ILE A 55 15.15 4.11 -14.05
N LYS A 56 14.32 3.74 -15.02
CA LYS A 56 13.96 4.59 -16.16
C LYS A 56 12.73 5.45 -15.90
N THR A 57 12.34 5.69 -14.65
CA THR A 57 11.15 6.51 -14.37
C THR A 57 11.17 7.83 -15.14
N VAL A 58 10.01 8.27 -15.64
CA VAL A 58 9.87 9.53 -16.40
C VAL A 58 10.22 10.77 -15.58
N TYR A 59 10.39 10.62 -14.27
CA TYR A 59 10.63 11.71 -13.32
C TYR A 59 12.13 12.03 -13.15
N ALA A 60 13.01 11.05 -13.35
CA ALA A 60 14.45 11.20 -13.13
C ALA A 60 15.12 12.04 -14.22
N LYS A 61 15.99 12.98 -13.83
CA LYS A 61 16.76 13.83 -14.76
C LYS A 61 17.57 13.03 -15.77
N GLU A 62 18.13 11.90 -15.35
CA GLU A 62 18.91 10.97 -16.17
C GLU A 62 18.12 10.44 -17.38
N TYR A 63 16.79 10.45 -17.30
CA TYR A 63 15.88 9.97 -18.35
C TYR A 63 14.95 11.08 -18.87
N GLY A 64 15.37 12.34 -18.76
CA GLY A 64 14.64 13.50 -19.30
C GLY A 64 13.57 14.09 -18.38
N GLY A 65 13.46 13.60 -17.15
CA GLY A 65 12.62 14.18 -16.11
C GLY A 65 13.25 15.42 -15.47
N SER A 66 12.64 15.90 -14.38
CA SER A 66 13.03 17.17 -13.72
C SER A 66 13.59 16.99 -12.32
N TYR A 67 13.60 15.77 -11.77
CA TYR A 67 13.88 15.53 -10.37
C TYR A 67 15.13 14.69 -10.17
N ASN A 68 15.80 14.90 -9.04
CA ASN A 68 16.94 14.07 -8.66
C ASN A 68 16.46 12.69 -8.20
N PHE A 69 17.04 11.65 -8.77
CA PHE A 69 16.83 10.27 -8.35
C PHE A 69 18.19 9.63 -8.10
N VAL A 70 18.30 8.84 -7.04
CA VAL A 70 19.43 7.94 -6.85
C VAL A 70 19.24 6.74 -7.75
N ILE A 71 20.20 6.47 -8.62
CA ILE A 71 20.13 5.44 -9.65
C ILE A 71 21.01 4.25 -9.27
N ASP A 72 20.45 3.04 -9.34
CA ASP A 72 21.20 1.79 -9.25
C ASP A 72 21.03 1.00 -10.55
N SER A 73 22.01 1.11 -11.45
CA SER A 73 22.01 0.41 -12.73
C SER A 73 22.14 -1.10 -12.60
N PHE A 74 22.79 -1.58 -11.53
CA PHE A 74 22.97 -3.00 -11.26
C PHE A 74 21.63 -3.65 -10.88
N THR A 75 20.83 -2.95 -10.09
CA THR A 75 19.53 -3.45 -9.60
C THR A 75 18.35 -2.88 -10.38
N GLY A 76 18.61 -1.97 -11.31
CA GLY A 76 17.63 -1.29 -12.19
C GLY A 76 16.48 -0.67 -11.42
N LYS A 77 16.75 -0.28 -10.19
CA LYS A 77 15.86 0.49 -9.32
C LYS A 77 16.38 1.91 -9.23
N SER A 78 15.49 2.81 -8.86
CA SER A 78 15.84 4.16 -8.46
C SER A 78 15.20 4.50 -7.13
N LEU A 79 15.54 5.67 -6.60
CA LEU A 79 14.90 6.25 -5.42
C LEU A 79 14.76 7.75 -5.61
N PRO A 80 13.57 8.34 -5.41
CA PRO A 80 13.45 9.79 -5.39
C PRO A 80 14.27 10.38 -4.23
N ASP A 81 15.14 11.35 -4.53
CA ASP A 81 15.93 12.10 -3.53
C ASP A 81 15.79 13.61 -3.78
N ASP A 82 14.54 14.04 -3.89
CA ASP A 82 14.14 15.42 -4.16
C ASP A 82 12.80 15.71 -3.45
N GLN A 83 12.78 16.64 -2.49
CA GLN A 83 11.53 17.05 -1.82
C GLN A 83 10.49 17.56 -2.82
N LYS A 84 10.94 18.27 -3.86
CA LYS A 84 10.02 18.85 -4.85
C LYS A 84 9.29 17.77 -5.64
N PHE A 85 9.92 16.62 -5.87
CA PHE A 85 9.28 15.48 -6.51
C PHE A 85 8.06 15.03 -5.71
N TRP A 86 8.23 14.78 -4.41
CA TRP A 86 7.14 14.32 -3.55
C TRP A 86 6.03 15.36 -3.43
N ASP A 87 6.40 16.64 -3.34
CA ASP A 87 5.44 17.72 -3.29
C ASP A 87 4.56 17.76 -4.54
N ASP A 88 5.18 17.72 -5.72
CA ASP A 88 4.46 17.77 -7.00
C ASP A 88 3.66 16.49 -7.24
N LEU A 89 4.20 15.32 -6.86
CA LEU A 89 3.52 14.03 -6.98
C LEU A 89 2.22 14.01 -6.16
N PHE A 90 2.27 14.45 -4.90
CA PHE A 90 1.12 14.45 -4.02
C PHE A 90 0.13 15.58 -4.30
N LEU A 91 0.60 16.77 -4.69
CA LEU A 91 -0.28 17.82 -5.21
C LEU A 91 -1.03 17.35 -6.47
N ASN A 92 -0.37 16.58 -7.35
CA ASN A 92 -1.07 15.97 -8.47
C ASN A 92 -2.05 14.89 -8.00
N GLY A 93 -1.64 14.09 -7.01
CA GLY A 93 -2.46 13.11 -6.29
C GLY A 93 -3.82 13.64 -5.84
N THR A 94 -3.83 14.80 -5.17
CA THR A 94 -5.06 15.39 -4.64
C THR A 94 -6.08 15.74 -5.72
N LYS A 95 -5.66 15.99 -6.96
CA LYS A 95 -6.56 16.33 -8.08
C LYS A 95 -7.48 15.17 -8.46
N TRP A 96 -7.05 13.93 -8.24
CA TRP A 96 -7.84 12.73 -8.49
C TRP A 96 -8.37 12.07 -7.21
N GLY A 97 -8.38 12.80 -6.10
CA GLY A 97 -8.99 12.34 -4.86
C GLY A 97 -8.13 11.43 -3.99
N LEU A 98 -6.80 11.39 -4.22
CA LEU A 98 -5.87 10.69 -3.34
C LEU A 98 -6.04 11.15 -1.89
N LYS A 99 -6.17 10.19 -0.99
CA LYS A 99 -6.21 10.41 0.46
C LYS A 99 -5.13 9.63 1.20
N THR A 100 -4.77 8.46 0.68
CA THR A 100 -3.71 7.62 1.26
C THR A 100 -2.79 7.10 0.18
N TYR A 101 -1.49 7.32 0.35
CA TYR A 101 -0.46 6.72 -0.49
C TYR A 101 0.10 5.49 0.22
N GLU A 102 0.06 4.35 -0.45
CA GLU A 102 0.70 3.13 0.03
C GLU A 102 2.05 2.97 -0.64
N GLN A 103 3.12 3.00 0.16
CA GLN A 103 4.44 2.59 -0.29
C GLN A 103 4.62 1.10 0.03
N ASP A 104 4.56 0.28 -1.02
CA ASP A 104 4.77 -1.17 -0.95
C ASP A 104 6.15 -1.55 -1.47
N TRP A 105 6.47 -2.84 -1.41
CA TRP A 105 7.75 -3.41 -1.79
C TRP A 105 8.92 -2.75 -1.06
N MET A 106 8.69 -2.24 0.15
CA MET A 106 9.72 -1.49 0.87
C MET A 106 10.95 -2.34 1.21
N ASN A 107 10.76 -3.61 1.57
CA ASN A 107 11.86 -4.55 1.75
C ASN A 107 12.69 -4.70 0.47
N HIS A 108 12.06 -4.87 -0.69
CA HIS A 108 12.74 -4.98 -1.98
C HIS A 108 13.39 -3.66 -2.40
N GLN A 109 12.74 -2.52 -2.18
CA GLN A 109 13.34 -1.21 -2.43
C GLN A 109 14.58 -1.01 -1.55
N ASN A 110 14.52 -1.37 -0.26
CA ASN A 110 15.64 -1.15 0.66
C ASN A 110 16.77 -2.17 0.51
N LEU A 111 16.45 -3.47 0.42
CA LEU A 111 17.44 -4.55 0.39
C LEU A 111 18.09 -4.70 -0.99
N ASP A 112 17.35 -4.41 -2.07
CA ASP A 112 17.87 -4.56 -3.43
C ASP A 112 18.35 -3.23 -4.03
N LEU A 113 18.29 -2.09 -3.34
CA LEU A 113 18.88 -0.85 -3.84
C LEU A 113 20.20 -0.60 -3.13
N THR A 114 21.31 -0.83 -3.82
CA THR A 114 22.67 -0.79 -3.23
C THR A 114 22.93 0.50 -2.44
N PRO A 115 22.58 1.70 -2.95
CA PRO A 115 22.67 2.94 -2.17
C PRO A 115 21.97 2.95 -0.80
N LEU A 116 20.82 2.30 -0.64
CA LEU A 116 20.12 2.22 0.66
C LEU A 116 20.82 1.28 1.66
N MET A 117 21.73 0.44 1.18
CA MET A 117 22.53 -0.47 1.99
C MET A 117 23.90 0.12 2.34
N THR A 118 24.34 1.18 1.66
CA THR A 118 25.68 1.78 1.83
C THR A 118 25.66 3.23 2.32
N ASP A 119 24.57 3.97 2.10
CA ASP A 119 24.38 5.32 2.65
C ASP A 119 23.47 5.26 3.89
N ILE A 120 24.03 5.58 5.06
CA ILE A 120 23.34 5.58 6.35
C ILE A 120 22.21 6.62 6.48
N SER A 121 22.16 7.59 5.57
CA SER A 121 21.26 8.75 5.63
C SER A 121 20.22 8.77 4.51
N LEU A 122 20.44 8.03 3.41
CA LEU A 122 19.54 8.02 2.25
C LEU A 122 18.12 7.54 2.61
N GLY A 123 18.00 6.46 3.37
CA GLY A 123 16.69 5.92 3.75
C GLY A 123 15.87 6.91 4.59
N ARG A 124 16.51 7.59 5.54
CA ARG A 124 15.89 8.64 6.35
C ARG A 124 15.47 9.84 5.50
N ARG A 125 16.33 10.31 4.59
CA ARG A 125 16.00 11.40 3.66
C ARG A 125 14.79 11.05 2.80
N TRP A 126 14.80 9.88 2.17
CA TRP A 126 13.73 9.42 1.29
C TRP A 126 12.38 9.38 2.01
N LEU A 127 12.33 8.73 3.19
CA LEU A 127 11.08 8.58 3.95
C LEU A 127 10.60 9.92 4.53
N ASN A 128 11.51 10.79 4.99
CA ASN A 128 11.14 12.12 5.47
C ASN A 128 10.65 13.03 4.36
N GLN A 129 11.25 12.98 3.17
CA GLN A 129 10.77 13.78 2.04
C GLN A 129 9.34 13.38 1.63
N MET A 130 9.08 12.07 1.58
CA MET A 130 7.74 11.51 1.36
C MET A 130 6.76 11.94 2.46
N GLY A 131 7.12 11.77 3.73
CA GLY A 131 6.28 12.14 4.88
C GLY A 131 5.96 13.63 4.94
N ASN A 132 6.95 14.50 4.72
CA ASN A 132 6.76 15.95 4.67
C ASN A 132 5.76 16.37 3.60
N ALA A 133 5.85 15.80 2.40
CA ALA A 133 4.91 16.09 1.33
C ALA A 133 3.50 15.59 1.67
N ALA A 134 3.38 14.39 2.24
CA ALA A 134 2.08 13.84 2.63
C ALA A 134 1.39 14.72 3.67
N ALA A 135 2.13 15.13 4.71
CA ALA A 135 1.64 16.07 5.73
C ALA A 135 1.21 17.41 5.10
N LYS A 136 2.04 17.98 4.22
CA LYS A 136 1.75 19.24 3.51
C LYS A 136 0.44 19.21 2.74
N PHE A 137 0.09 18.08 2.13
CA PHE A 137 -1.14 17.91 1.35
C PHE A 137 -2.25 17.16 2.07
N ASN A 138 -2.15 17.00 3.40
CA ASN A 138 -3.15 16.34 4.24
C ASN A 138 -3.50 14.90 3.77
N LEU A 139 -2.47 14.17 3.35
CA LEU A 139 -2.51 12.76 2.97
C LEU A 139 -1.98 11.90 4.12
N THR A 140 -2.40 10.64 4.16
CA THR A 140 -1.79 9.63 5.01
C THR A 140 -0.91 8.67 4.20
N LEU A 141 0.03 8.03 4.87
CA LEU A 141 0.93 7.03 4.33
C LEU A 141 0.63 5.66 4.96
N GLN A 142 0.62 4.64 4.11
CA GLN A 142 0.62 3.23 4.48
C GLN A 142 1.94 2.61 4.07
N TYR A 143 2.63 1.94 4.99
CA TYR A 143 3.82 1.15 4.68
C TYR A 143 3.48 -0.32 4.50
N CYS A 144 4.06 -0.93 3.48
CA CYS A 144 3.75 -2.29 3.07
C CYS A 144 5.05 -3.02 2.70
N MET A 145 5.11 -4.32 3.04
CA MET A 145 6.37 -5.10 3.05
C MET A 145 7.52 -4.40 3.80
N SER A 146 7.21 -3.75 4.92
CA SER A 146 8.15 -2.91 5.66
C SER A 146 9.12 -3.72 6.52
N LEU A 147 10.36 -3.23 6.65
CA LEU A 147 11.33 -3.71 7.63
C LEU A 147 11.17 -2.93 8.96
N SER A 148 11.68 -3.46 10.07
CA SER A 148 11.64 -2.78 11.37
C SER A 148 12.26 -1.37 11.34
N ARG A 149 13.24 -1.13 10.47
CA ARG A 149 13.80 0.22 10.25
C ARG A 149 12.79 1.23 9.71
N HIS A 150 11.86 0.80 8.84
CA HIS A 150 10.81 1.68 8.32
C HIS A 150 9.78 1.99 9.41
N VAL A 151 9.49 1.00 10.27
CA VAL A 151 8.65 1.20 11.46
C VAL A 151 9.28 2.25 12.37
N LEU A 152 10.56 2.14 12.69
CA LEU A 152 11.23 3.12 13.54
C LEU A 152 11.33 4.51 12.88
N GLN A 153 11.56 4.57 11.56
CA GLN A 153 11.60 5.84 10.81
C GLN A 153 10.24 6.55 10.79
N SER A 154 9.12 5.83 10.99
CA SER A 154 7.80 6.45 11.08
C SER A 154 7.65 7.40 12.26
N LEU A 155 8.48 7.27 13.31
CA LEU A 155 8.50 8.18 14.46
C LEU A 155 8.89 9.62 14.09
N GLU A 156 9.45 9.83 12.89
CA GLU A 156 9.75 11.16 12.35
C GLU A 156 8.75 11.61 11.28
N ASN A 157 7.71 10.81 11.01
CA ASN A 157 6.78 11.00 9.91
C ASN A 157 5.33 10.81 10.37
N ASP A 158 4.73 11.86 10.93
CA ASP A 158 3.35 11.85 11.42
C ASP A 158 2.30 11.48 10.35
N ALA A 159 2.65 11.63 9.06
CA ALA A 159 1.78 11.21 7.97
C ALA A 159 1.64 9.69 7.86
N VAL A 160 2.57 8.89 8.42
CA VAL A 160 2.47 7.43 8.44
C VAL A 160 1.50 7.02 9.53
N THR A 161 0.34 6.53 9.14
CA THR A 161 -0.74 6.20 10.09
C THR A 161 -0.93 4.69 10.26
N GLN A 162 -0.47 3.90 9.30
CA GLN A 162 -0.73 2.46 9.26
C GLN A 162 0.36 1.68 8.52
N ILE A 163 0.45 0.40 8.83
CA ILE A 163 1.47 -0.49 8.28
C ILE A 163 0.99 -1.93 8.20
N ARG A 164 1.30 -2.63 7.10
CA ARG A 164 1.02 -4.06 6.98
C ARG A 164 1.93 -4.86 7.89
N VAL A 165 1.35 -5.72 8.73
CA VAL A 165 2.08 -6.48 9.76
C VAL A 165 2.22 -7.96 9.44
N THR A 166 1.60 -8.42 8.35
CA THR A 166 1.63 -9.80 7.87
C THR A 166 2.30 -9.89 6.50
N ASN A 167 2.53 -11.11 6.03
CA ASN A 167 2.77 -11.36 4.61
C ASN A 167 1.51 -11.05 3.78
N ASP A 168 1.72 -11.03 2.46
CA ASP A 168 0.64 -10.89 1.48
C ASP A 168 -0.41 -12.00 1.68
N TYR A 169 -1.68 -11.66 1.47
CA TYR A 169 -2.78 -12.61 1.55
C TYR A 169 -2.60 -13.73 0.51
N ALA A 170 -2.94 -14.96 0.92
CA ALA A 170 -2.84 -16.19 0.15
C ALA A 170 -1.42 -16.67 -0.24
N THR A 171 -0.32 -16.01 0.15
CA THR A 171 1.04 -16.49 -0.21
C THR A 171 1.55 -17.67 0.62
N ASN A 172 0.89 -18.02 1.71
CA ASN A 172 1.25 -19.14 2.59
C ASN A 172 0.14 -20.19 2.70
N TRP A 173 -0.74 -20.27 1.70
CA TRP A 173 -1.89 -21.18 1.75
C TRP A 173 -1.46 -22.65 1.78
N ASP A 174 -0.38 -23.00 1.08
CA ASP A 174 0.27 -24.32 1.15
C ASP A 174 0.79 -24.69 2.55
N TYR A 175 0.93 -23.68 3.43
CA TYR A 175 1.39 -23.81 4.81
C TYR A 175 0.28 -23.52 5.83
N GLY A 176 -0.98 -23.64 5.43
CA GLY A 176 -2.13 -23.54 6.35
C GLY A 176 -2.77 -22.16 6.47
N GLY A 177 -2.40 -21.19 5.63
CA GLY A 177 -3.11 -19.91 5.52
C GLY A 177 -3.08 -19.08 6.81
N GLU A 178 -1.91 -18.94 7.42
CA GLU A 178 -1.72 -18.34 8.75
C GLU A 178 -1.67 -16.81 8.75
N GLN A 179 -2.19 -16.16 7.71
CA GLN A 179 -2.06 -14.71 7.56
C GLN A 179 -2.75 -13.95 8.72
N TRP A 180 -3.80 -14.53 9.32
CA TRP A 180 -4.44 -14.03 10.53
C TRP A 180 -3.50 -13.91 11.75
N ARG A 181 -2.33 -14.55 11.73
CA ARG A 181 -1.32 -14.46 12.78
C ARG A 181 -0.50 -13.18 12.62
N LEU A 182 -0.95 -12.12 13.30
CA LEU A 182 -0.31 -10.81 13.24
C LEU A 182 1.11 -10.79 13.85
N GLY A 183 1.31 -11.55 14.94
CA GLY A 183 2.60 -11.74 15.59
C GLY A 183 3.28 -10.47 16.10
N VAL A 184 4.60 -10.57 16.28
CA VAL A 184 5.46 -9.51 16.85
C VAL A 184 5.39 -8.20 16.05
N SER A 185 5.12 -8.28 14.75
CA SER A 185 4.97 -7.11 13.89
C SER A 185 3.85 -6.18 14.38
N SER A 186 2.70 -6.73 14.83
CA SER A 186 1.60 -5.92 15.39
C SER A 186 1.98 -5.26 16.72
N ILE A 187 2.68 -5.99 17.59
CA ILE A 187 3.23 -5.43 18.85
C ILE A 187 4.14 -4.24 18.53
N LEU A 188 5.08 -4.42 17.61
CA LEU A 188 6.05 -3.38 17.26
C LEU A 188 5.37 -2.15 16.66
N SER A 189 4.47 -2.34 15.70
CA SER A 189 3.77 -1.24 15.04
C SER A 189 2.88 -0.46 16.00
N SER A 190 2.10 -1.15 16.84
CA SER A 190 1.24 -0.50 17.83
C SER A 190 2.02 0.25 18.91
N ALA A 191 3.20 -0.25 19.31
CA ALA A 191 4.06 0.39 20.30
C ALA A 191 4.59 1.76 19.84
N VAL A 192 4.72 1.98 18.52
CA VAL A 192 5.11 3.26 17.93
C VAL A 192 3.91 4.10 17.46
N GLY A 193 2.68 3.70 17.82
CA GLY A 193 1.46 4.44 17.50
C GLY A 193 0.91 4.21 16.08
N LEU A 194 1.49 3.29 15.30
CA LEU A 194 0.97 2.91 13.99
C LEU A 194 -0.15 1.89 14.11
N MET A 195 -1.16 2.03 13.25
CA MET A 195 -2.26 1.06 13.19
C MET A 195 -1.87 -0.16 12.34
N PRO A 196 -1.85 -1.38 12.91
CA PRO A 196 -1.56 -2.59 12.16
C PRO A 196 -2.61 -2.87 11.08
N PHE A 197 -2.15 -3.27 9.90
CA PHE A 197 -2.97 -3.77 8.80
C PHE A 197 -2.70 -5.26 8.60
N LYS A 198 -3.75 -6.08 8.71
CA LYS A 198 -3.69 -7.54 8.47
C LYS A 198 -3.43 -7.87 7.00
N ASP A 199 -3.51 -6.91 6.08
CA ASP A 199 -3.71 -7.14 4.65
C ASP A 199 -5.17 -7.48 4.28
N VAL A 200 -5.45 -7.50 2.97
CA VAL A 200 -6.75 -7.83 2.41
C VAL A 200 -7.23 -9.22 2.81
N TYR A 201 -8.52 -9.49 2.66
CA TYR A 201 -9.10 -10.81 2.87
C TYR A 201 -10.36 -11.04 2.02
N TRP A 202 -10.74 -12.30 1.86
CA TRP A 202 -12.02 -12.65 1.25
C TRP A 202 -13.10 -12.88 2.32
N THR A 203 -14.29 -12.39 2.04
CA THR A 203 -15.51 -12.55 2.84
C THR A 203 -16.37 -13.73 2.40
N THR A 204 -16.04 -14.34 1.26
CA THR A 204 -16.57 -15.65 0.85
C THR A 204 -15.42 -16.63 0.59
N PRO A 205 -15.59 -17.93 0.87
CA PRO A 205 -14.49 -18.89 0.79
C PRO A 205 -13.87 -19.08 -0.59
N ASP A 206 -14.68 -18.98 -1.63
CA ASP A 206 -14.27 -19.23 -3.01
C ASP A 206 -14.42 -17.95 -3.83
N GLN A 207 -13.31 -17.55 -4.45
CA GLN A 207 -13.27 -16.45 -5.40
C GLN A 207 -12.95 -17.03 -6.78
N PRO A 208 -13.90 -17.02 -7.73
CA PRO A 208 -13.66 -17.56 -9.05
C PRO A 208 -12.60 -16.75 -9.78
N ASP A 209 -11.81 -17.43 -10.61
CA ASP A 209 -10.73 -16.85 -11.41
C ASP A 209 -9.68 -16.10 -10.59
N ASN A 210 -9.53 -16.41 -9.29
CA ASN A 210 -8.54 -15.77 -8.46
C ASN A 210 -7.11 -16.03 -8.99
N PRO A 211 -6.19 -15.06 -8.84
CA PRO A 211 -4.84 -15.16 -9.40
C PRO A 211 -3.93 -16.13 -8.64
N TYR A 212 -4.36 -16.64 -7.48
CA TYR A 212 -3.56 -17.52 -6.62
C TYR A 212 -3.69 -18.99 -7.02
N GLY A 213 -4.70 -19.34 -7.81
CA GLY A 213 -4.84 -20.64 -8.46
C GLY A 213 -6.21 -21.28 -8.22
N PRO A 214 -6.58 -22.28 -9.05
CA PRO A 214 -7.94 -22.85 -9.10
C PRO A 214 -8.35 -23.66 -7.86
N ARG A 215 -7.48 -23.80 -6.85
CA ARG A 215 -7.73 -24.57 -5.63
C ARG A 215 -7.57 -23.75 -4.35
N VAL A 216 -7.35 -22.44 -4.47
CA VAL A 216 -7.22 -21.57 -3.30
C VAL A 216 -8.61 -21.22 -2.79
N ILE A 217 -9.01 -21.88 -1.70
CA ILE A 217 -10.27 -21.67 -0.99
C ILE A 217 -9.93 -21.27 0.45
N ASN A 218 -10.54 -20.20 0.95
CA ASN A 218 -10.42 -19.76 2.34
C ASN A 218 -11.65 -20.14 3.18
N PRO A 219 -11.63 -21.24 3.95
CA PRO A 219 -12.77 -21.57 4.81
C PRO A 219 -12.88 -20.69 6.06
N ASN A 220 -11.91 -19.81 6.34
CA ASN A 220 -11.77 -19.02 7.58
C ASN A 220 -12.12 -17.54 7.38
N THR A 221 -13.06 -17.21 6.49
CA THR A 221 -13.39 -15.81 6.16
C THR A 221 -13.87 -14.98 7.35
N GLU A 222 -14.57 -15.59 8.29
CA GLU A 222 -15.02 -14.95 9.52
C GLU A 222 -13.85 -14.63 10.46
N LEU A 223 -12.86 -15.52 10.55
CA LEU A 223 -11.64 -15.29 11.33
C LEU A 223 -10.86 -14.11 10.74
N ASP A 224 -10.65 -14.10 9.43
CA ASP A 224 -9.99 -12.98 8.75
C ASP A 224 -10.74 -11.66 8.95
N SER A 225 -12.07 -11.69 8.90
CA SER A 225 -12.90 -10.52 9.16
C SER A 225 -12.73 -10.02 10.60
N VAL A 226 -12.85 -10.90 11.60
CA VAL A 226 -12.68 -10.52 13.01
C VAL A 226 -11.27 -9.97 13.27
N VAL A 227 -10.22 -10.65 12.80
CA VAL A 227 -8.83 -10.23 13.00
C VAL A 227 -8.58 -8.89 12.33
N SER A 228 -9.07 -8.67 11.10
CA SER A 228 -8.91 -7.38 10.39
C SER A 228 -9.49 -6.21 11.17
N ILE A 229 -10.65 -6.39 11.80
CA ILE A 229 -11.28 -5.34 12.62
C ILE A 229 -10.47 -5.09 13.88
N LEU A 230 -10.02 -6.17 14.52
CA LEU A 230 -9.30 -6.10 15.79
C LEU A 230 -7.92 -5.45 15.63
N THR A 231 -7.37 -5.33 14.43
CA THR A 231 -6.12 -4.59 14.22
C THR A 231 -6.26 -3.08 14.38
N ALA A 232 -7.49 -2.52 14.51
CA ALA A 232 -7.78 -1.08 14.51
C ALA A 232 -7.30 -0.28 13.26
N GLY A 233 -6.56 -0.92 12.36
CA GLY A 233 -6.08 -0.33 11.12
C GLY A 233 -7.07 -0.47 9.96
N PRO A 234 -6.57 -0.43 8.72
CA PRO A 234 -7.37 -0.67 7.53
C PRO A 234 -8.05 -2.04 7.56
N VAL A 235 -9.26 -2.10 7.02
CA VAL A 235 -10.05 -3.32 6.85
C VAL A 235 -10.36 -3.40 5.37
N GLY A 236 -9.76 -4.36 4.67
CA GLY A 236 -9.82 -4.46 3.21
C GLY A 236 -10.46 -5.75 2.73
N PRO A 237 -11.80 -5.82 2.61
CA PRO A 237 -12.44 -6.86 1.81
C PRO A 237 -11.95 -6.77 0.36
N GLY A 238 -11.29 -7.82 -0.11
CA GLY A 238 -10.67 -7.93 -1.44
C GLY A 238 -11.44 -8.83 -2.40
N ASP A 239 -12.69 -9.16 -2.05
CA ASP A 239 -13.58 -9.99 -2.87
C ASP A 239 -13.87 -9.35 -4.23
N ARG A 240 -14.17 -10.20 -5.21
CA ARG A 240 -14.87 -9.76 -6.41
C ARG A 240 -16.21 -9.13 -6.01
N MET A 241 -16.53 -7.98 -6.60
CA MET A 241 -17.79 -7.27 -6.35
C MET A 241 -19.00 -8.11 -6.76
N GLY A 242 -20.15 -7.84 -6.13
CA GLY A 242 -21.42 -8.52 -6.41
C GLY A 242 -21.64 -9.70 -5.48
N GLU A 243 -22.03 -10.85 -6.05
CA GLU A 243 -22.41 -12.05 -5.27
C GLU A 243 -21.25 -12.68 -4.48
N TYR A 244 -20.00 -12.40 -4.85
CA TYR A 244 -18.81 -12.93 -4.17
C TYR A 244 -18.38 -12.11 -2.95
N MET A 245 -19.03 -10.97 -2.68
CA MET A 245 -18.77 -10.15 -1.51
C MET A 245 -19.90 -10.33 -0.48
N ASN A 246 -19.58 -10.94 0.66
CA ASN A 246 -20.52 -11.18 1.74
C ASN A 246 -20.77 -9.89 2.54
N ARG A 247 -21.75 -9.10 2.06
CA ARG A 247 -22.17 -7.86 2.72
C ARG A 247 -22.58 -8.09 4.17
N THR A 248 -23.26 -9.19 4.48
CA THR A 248 -23.71 -9.49 5.85
C THR A 248 -22.51 -9.59 6.79
N LEU A 249 -21.46 -10.31 6.40
CA LEU A 249 -20.23 -10.43 7.19
C LEU A 249 -19.53 -9.08 7.38
N ILE A 250 -19.33 -8.30 6.30
CA ILE A 250 -18.72 -6.97 6.36
C ILE A 250 -19.48 -6.05 7.33
N MET A 251 -20.81 -6.05 7.25
CA MET A 251 -21.63 -5.15 8.06
C MET A 251 -21.67 -5.53 9.55
N ARG A 252 -21.23 -6.73 9.95
CA ARG A 252 -21.07 -7.07 11.39
C ARG A 252 -20.00 -6.22 12.08
N SER A 253 -19.11 -5.64 11.29
CA SER A 253 -18.03 -4.76 11.72
C SER A 253 -18.45 -3.29 11.75
N CYS A 254 -19.66 -2.98 11.30
CA CYS A 254 -20.14 -1.61 11.15
C CYS A 254 -21.36 -1.35 12.03
N ASN A 255 -21.64 -0.08 12.30
CA ASN A 255 -22.95 0.33 12.79
C ASN A 255 -23.99 0.37 11.65
N ASN A 256 -25.23 0.77 11.97
CA ASN A 256 -26.33 0.81 11.00
C ASN A 256 -26.11 1.82 9.86
N GLU A 257 -25.28 2.85 10.08
CA GLU A 257 -24.91 3.84 9.06
C GLU A 257 -23.71 3.40 8.20
N GLY A 258 -23.11 2.24 8.47
CA GLY A 258 -21.94 1.74 7.76
C GLY A 258 -20.60 2.31 8.27
N LEU A 259 -20.58 2.98 9.43
CA LEU A 259 -19.35 3.35 10.10
C LEU A 259 -18.69 2.10 10.68
N LEU A 260 -17.46 1.82 10.25
CA LEU A 260 -16.63 0.75 10.76
C LEU A 260 -16.31 0.97 12.25
N LEU A 261 -16.66 -0.01 13.08
CA LEU A 261 -16.44 -0.01 14.52
C LEU A 261 -15.10 -0.67 14.81
N LYS A 262 -14.18 0.09 15.40
CA LYS A 262 -12.81 -0.34 15.69
C LYS A 262 -12.56 -0.34 17.19
N PRO A 263 -11.73 -1.26 17.71
CA PRO A 263 -11.30 -1.19 19.09
C PRO A 263 -10.42 0.03 19.33
N SER A 264 -10.34 0.50 20.58
CA SER A 264 -9.48 1.63 20.97
C SER A 264 -7.99 1.30 20.94
N LYS A 265 -7.64 0.01 20.92
CA LYS A 265 -6.28 -0.50 20.78
C LYS A 265 -6.28 -1.70 19.84
N PRO A 266 -5.23 -1.86 19.01
CA PRO A 266 -5.08 -3.02 18.15
C PRO A 266 -4.86 -4.29 18.98
N VAL A 267 -5.30 -5.42 18.45
CA VAL A 267 -4.84 -6.74 18.92
C VAL A 267 -3.39 -6.96 18.47
N THR A 268 -2.55 -7.35 19.41
CA THR A 268 -1.10 -7.45 19.20
C THR A 268 -0.55 -8.86 19.37
N ALA A 269 -1.34 -9.79 19.92
CA ALA A 269 -1.06 -11.22 20.00
C ALA A 269 -2.37 -12.00 20.16
#